data_AF-A0A711HR84-F1
#
_entry.id   AF-A0A711HR84-F1
#
_cell.length_a   1.000
_cell.length_b   1.000
_cell.length_c   1.000
_cell.angle_alpha   90.00
_cell.angle_beta   90.00
_cell.angle_gamma   90.00
#
_symmetry.space_group_name_H-M   'P 1'
#
loop_
_entity.id
_entity.type
_entity.pdbx_description
1 polymer ?
#
loop_
_entity_poly.entity_id
_entity_poly.type
_entity_poly.pdbx_seq_one_letter_code
_entity_poly.pdbx_strand_id
1 'polypeptide(L)'
;MTSQKATLIGLVAIVLWSTMVGLIRGVSEGLGPVGGAAMIYSLSGLLLIFTVGLPDIRRFPGRYLIAGSVLFVSYEICLALSLGYAATRHQAIEVGMVNYLWPSLTILFAILFNGQKTNWLIVPGLLIALTGVCWVLGGENGLNPGEIISNVATSPLSYLLAFLGAFIWATYCTVTNKYARGFNGITVFVLLTAVALWLHYFLTPQ
;
A
#
# COMPACT_ATOMS: atom_id res chain seq x y z
N MET A 1 2.18 7.30 -26.01
CA MET A 1 2.24 5.85 -25.69
C MET A 1 1.15 5.14 -26.47
N THR A 2 1.44 4.01 -27.13
CA THR A 2 0.41 3.18 -27.78
C THR A 2 -0.35 2.37 -26.73
N SER A 3 -1.65 2.13 -26.95
CA SER A 3 -2.52 1.41 -25.99
C SER A 3 -1.94 0.05 -25.56
N GLN A 4 -1.33 -0.68 -26.49
CA GLN A 4 -0.67 -1.97 -26.22
C GLN A 4 0.51 -1.87 -25.24
N LYS A 5 1.32 -0.80 -25.30
CA LYS A 5 2.42 -0.57 -24.35
C LYS A 5 1.88 -0.24 -22.96
N ALA A 6 0.78 0.52 -22.88
CA ALA A 6 0.13 0.84 -21.61
C ALA A 6 -0.45 -0.42 -20.94
N THR A 7 -1.11 -1.30 -21.72
CA THR A 7 -1.63 -2.57 -21.22
C THR A 7 -0.51 -3.52 -20.77
N LEU A 8 0.58 -3.62 -21.53
CA LEU A 8 1.73 -4.47 -21.16
C LEU A 8 2.37 -4.00 -19.85
N ILE A 9 2.55 -2.68 -19.68
CA ILE A 9 3.07 -2.11 -18.44
C ILE A 9 2.14 -2.42 -17.26
N GLY A 10 0.82 -2.32 -17.46
CA GLY A 10 -0.16 -2.70 -16.43
C GLY A 10 -0.09 -4.19 -16.06
N LEU A 11 0.07 -5.07 -17.05
CA LEU A 11 0.18 -6.53 -16.84
C LEU A 11 1.45 -6.90 -16.08
N VAL A 12 2.59 -6.29 -16.46
CA VAL A 12 3.87 -6.45 -15.74
C VAL A 12 3.77 -5.90 -14.32
N ALA A 13 3.06 -4.78 -14.12
CA ALA A 13 2.85 -4.23 -12.79
C ALA A 13 2.10 -5.21 -11.87
N ILE A 14 1.08 -5.92 -12.36
CA ILE A 14 0.34 -6.93 -11.57
C ILE A 14 1.23 -8.11 -11.19
N VAL A 15 2.06 -8.60 -12.10
CA VAL A 15 3.02 -9.69 -11.83
C VAL A 15 4.06 -9.27 -10.80
N LEU A 16 4.61 -8.05 -10.95
CA LEU A 16 5.56 -7.48 -9.99
C LEU A 16 4.92 -7.27 -8.61
N TRP A 17 3.68 -6.80 -8.54
CA TRP A 17 2.96 -6.64 -7.27
C TRP A 17 2.71 -7.98 -6.57
N SER A 18 2.32 -9.00 -7.34
CA SER A 18 2.04 -10.35 -6.81
C SER A 18 3.31 -11.01 -6.26
N THR A 19 4.46 -10.77 -6.90
CA THR A 19 5.76 -11.30 -6.44
C THR A 19 6.37 -10.46 -5.32
N MET A 20 6.02 -9.18 -5.21
CA MET A 20 6.52 -8.27 -4.17
C MET A 20 6.18 -8.75 -2.76
N VAL A 21 4.95 -9.20 -2.52
CA VAL A 21 4.52 -9.68 -1.18
C VAL A 21 5.31 -10.90 -0.73
N GLY A 22 5.55 -11.85 -1.64
CA GLY A 22 6.36 -13.04 -1.35
C GLY A 22 7.83 -12.70 -1.10
N LEU A 23 8.39 -11.77 -1.88
CA LEU A 23 9.77 -11.29 -1.72
C LEU A 23 9.95 -10.55 -0.38
N ILE A 24 9.03 -9.63 -0.03
CA ILE A 24 9.04 -8.92 1.25
C ILE A 24 9.00 -9.91 2.40
N ARG A 25 8.12 -10.90 2.34
CA ARG A 25 8.01 -11.90 3.40
C ARG A 25 9.27 -12.76 3.52
N GLY A 26 9.84 -13.21 2.40
CA GLY A 26 11.07 -14.00 2.41
C GLY A 26 12.29 -13.24 2.97
N VAL A 27 12.40 -11.94 2.69
CA VAL A 27 13.48 -11.11 3.24
C VAL A 27 13.21 -10.77 4.72
N SER A 28 11.96 -10.49 5.07
CA SER A 28 11.55 -10.18 6.46
C SER A 28 11.63 -11.39 7.39
N GLU A 29 11.51 -12.62 6.90
CA GLU A 29 11.74 -13.84 7.69
C GLU A 29 13.21 -14.00 8.11
N GLY A 30 14.16 -13.47 7.35
CA GLY A 30 15.60 -13.55 7.66
C GLY A 30 16.15 -12.37 8.47
N LEU A 31 15.61 -11.16 8.28
CA LEU A 31 16.17 -9.90 8.83
C LEU A 31 15.24 -9.18 9.82
N GLY A 32 14.06 -9.76 10.07
CA GLY A 32 12.98 -9.13 10.81
C GLY A 32 12.12 -8.20 9.94
N PRO A 33 10.86 -7.92 10.33
CA PRO A 33 9.90 -7.17 9.52
C PRO A 33 10.39 -5.77 9.10
N VAL A 34 11.08 -5.09 10.03
CA VAL A 34 11.57 -3.72 9.81
C VAL A 34 12.88 -3.72 9.03
N GLY A 35 13.79 -4.67 9.32
CA GLY A 35 15.08 -4.80 8.63
C GLY A 35 14.93 -5.24 7.17
N GLY A 36 14.01 -6.17 6.90
CA GLY A 36 13.72 -6.63 5.53
C GLY A 36 13.12 -5.52 4.68
N ALA A 37 12.16 -4.77 5.22
CA ALA A 37 11.62 -3.58 4.55
C ALA A 37 12.71 -2.53 4.28
N ALA A 38 13.55 -2.22 5.28
CA ALA A 38 14.64 -1.23 5.13
C ALA A 38 15.62 -1.60 4.01
N MET A 39 16.01 -2.88 3.88
CA MET A 39 16.89 -3.34 2.80
C MET A 39 16.23 -3.26 1.42
N ILE A 40 14.96 -3.66 1.31
CA ILE A 40 14.22 -3.58 0.04
C ILE A 40 14.10 -2.13 -0.42
N TYR A 41 13.72 -1.22 0.48
CA TYR A 41 13.63 0.20 0.17
C TYR A 41 14.98 0.83 -0.14
N SER A 42 16.06 0.41 0.53
CA SER A 42 17.43 0.88 0.25
C SER A 42 17.91 0.44 -1.14
N LEU A 43 17.74 -0.83 -1.49
CA LEU A 43 18.11 -1.35 -2.81
C LEU A 43 17.27 -0.71 -3.91
N SER A 44 15.96 -0.56 -3.68
CA SER A 44 15.06 0.12 -4.61
C SER A 44 15.45 1.58 -4.80
N GLY A 45 15.84 2.28 -3.73
CA GLY A 45 16.34 3.65 -3.78
C GLY A 45 17.63 3.78 -4.59
N LEU A 46 18.58 2.87 -4.39
CA LEU A 46 19.81 2.82 -5.17
C LEU A 46 19.53 2.57 -6.66
N LEU A 47 18.69 1.58 -6.98
CA LEU A 47 18.29 1.31 -8.36
C LEU A 47 17.57 2.50 -9.01
N LEU A 48 16.73 3.21 -8.26
CA LEU A 48 16.05 4.42 -8.73
C LEU A 48 17.03 5.57 -8.98
N ILE A 49 18.07 5.71 -8.15
CA ILE A 49 19.14 6.69 -8.40
C ILE A 49 19.85 6.38 -9.73
N PHE A 50 20.16 5.10 -10.00
CA PHE A 50 20.84 4.71 -11.24
C PHE A 50 19.96 4.79 -12.50
N THR A 51 18.65 4.53 -12.37
CA THR A 51 17.73 4.47 -13.52
C THR A 51 17.05 5.80 -13.82
N VAL A 52 16.56 6.49 -12.79
CA VAL A 52 15.80 7.74 -12.90
C VAL A 52 16.68 8.97 -12.64
N GLY A 53 17.83 8.79 -11.96
CA GLY A 53 18.70 9.89 -11.52
C GLY A 53 18.27 10.46 -10.18
N LEU A 54 19.13 11.30 -9.60
CA LEU A 54 18.81 12.09 -8.41
C LEU A 54 17.92 13.28 -8.83
N PRO A 55 16.64 13.30 -8.45
CA PRO A 55 15.80 14.42 -8.80
C PRO A 55 16.10 15.62 -7.89
N ASP A 56 16.03 16.82 -8.46
CA ASP A 56 16.37 18.07 -7.76
C ASP A 56 15.31 18.39 -6.70
N ILE A 57 15.56 17.98 -5.45
CA ILE A 57 14.64 18.05 -4.29
C ILE A 57 14.08 19.47 -4.10
N ARG A 58 14.86 20.49 -4.47
CA ARG A 58 14.49 21.91 -4.32
C ARG A 58 13.41 22.37 -5.29
N ARG A 59 13.17 21.64 -6.38
CA ARG A 59 12.14 21.98 -7.39
C ARG A 59 10.77 21.39 -7.05
N PHE A 60 10.72 20.44 -6.12
CA PHE A 60 9.45 19.84 -5.73
C PHE A 60 8.64 20.76 -4.83
N PRO A 61 7.31 20.83 -5.00
CA PRO A 61 6.47 21.54 -4.05
C PRO A 61 6.58 20.89 -2.67
N GLY A 62 7.00 21.64 -1.64
CA GLY A 62 7.21 21.09 -0.28
C GLY A 62 5.98 20.37 0.29
N ARG A 63 4.77 20.79 -0.10
CA ARG A 63 3.52 20.10 0.27
C ARG A 63 3.42 18.68 -0.31
N TYR A 64 3.95 18.45 -1.51
CA TYR A 64 4.02 17.12 -2.12
C TYR A 64 5.02 16.23 -1.40
N LEU A 65 6.19 16.78 -1.03
CA LEU A 65 7.20 16.05 -0.27
C LEU A 65 6.68 15.64 1.11
N ILE A 66 6.13 16.58 1.87
CA ILE A 66 5.63 16.32 3.22
C ILE A 66 4.43 15.37 3.19
N ALA A 67 3.43 15.63 2.34
CA ALA A 67 2.25 14.77 2.27
C ALA A 67 2.62 13.36 1.77
N GLY A 68 3.49 13.25 0.77
CA GLY A 68 3.97 11.97 0.26
C GLY A 68 4.70 11.16 1.32
N SER A 69 5.69 11.76 1.99
CA SER A 69 6.46 11.08 3.03
C SER A 69 5.61 10.69 4.24
N VAL A 70 4.75 11.58 4.74
CA VAL A 70 3.90 11.28 5.92
C VAL A 70 2.91 10.16 5.62
N LEU A 71 2.22 10.23 4.47
CA LEU A 71 1.26 9.19 4.09
C LEU A 71 1.94 7.85 3.83
N PHE A 72 3.10 7.85 3.18
CA PHE A 72 3.82 6.62 2.87
C PHE A 72 4.36 5.93 4.13
N VAL A 73 5.00 6.69 5.04
CA VAL A 73 5.50 6.15 6.30
C VAL A 73 4.35 5.66 7.18
N SER A 74 3.24 6.40 7.25
CA SER A 74 2.06 5.99 8.00
C SER A 74 1.48 4.69 7.45
N TYR A 75 1.43 4.54 6.12
CA TYR A 75 0.99 3.30 5.46
C TYR A 75 1.87 2.11 5.83
N GLU A 76 3.19 2.26 5.72
CA GLU A 76 4.15 1.19 6.06
C GLU A 76 4.03 0.76 7.52
N ILE A 77 3.89 1.72 8.45
CA ILE A 77 3.66 1.42 9.87
C ILE A 77 2.34 0.69 10.07
N CYS A 78 1.26 1.17 9.46
CA CYS A 78 -0.05 0.50 9.54
C CYS A 78 0.02 -0.92 9.00
N LEU A 79 0.67 -1.13 7.85
CA LEU A 79 0.79 -2.45 7.22
C LEU A 79 1.66 -3.40 8.05
N ALA A 80 2.79 -2.92 8.56
CA ALA A 80 3.67 -3.71 9.43
C ALA A 80 2.98 -4.10 10.75
N LEU A 81 2.31 -3.16 11.42
CA LEU A 81 1.56 -3.43 12.65
C LEU A 81 0.36 -4.34 12.40
N SER A 82 -0.37 -4.12 11.31
CA SER A 82 -1.51 -4.94 10.93
C SER A 82 -1.11 -6.41 10.72
N LEU A 83 -0.01 -6.66 10.01
CA LEU A 83 0.55 -8.01 9.84
C LEU A 83 1.14 -8.56 11.14
N GLY A 84 1.77 -7.74 11.97
CA GLY A 84 2.36 -8.15 13.25
C GLY A 84 1.33 -8.51 14.33
N TYR A 85 0.17 -7.86 14.33
CA TYR A 85 -0.95 -8.18 15.23
C TYR A 85 -1.82 -9.35 14.73
N ALA A 86 -1.59 -9.86 13.52
CA ALA A 86 -2.32 -11.04 13.04
C ALA A 86 -1.82 -12.30 13.78
N ALA A 87 -2.72 -12.94 14.53
CA ALA A 87 -2.34 -14.07 15.40
C ALA A 87 -2.01 -15.35 14.62
N THR A 88 -2.53 -15.49 13.40
CA THR A 88 -2.31 -16.67 12.57
C THR A 88 -1.95 -16.31 11.12
N ARG A 89 -1.32 -17.25 10.41
CA ARG A 89 -1.03 -17.10 8.96
C ARG A 89 -2.30 -16.87 8.15
N HIS A 90 -3.42 -17.48 8.56
CA HIS A 90 -4.73 -17.29 7.92
C HIS A 90 -5.24 -15.85 8.10
N GLN A 91 -5.22 -15.34 9.33
CA GLN A 91 -5.57 -13.94 9.59
C GLN A 91 -4.66 -12.97 8.84
N ALA A 92 -3.36 -13.23 8.72
CA ALA A 92 -2.47 -12.37 7.94
C ALA A 92 -2.88 -12.29 6.46
N ILE A 93 -3.44 -13.36 5.89
CA ILE A 93 -3.97 -13.38 4.52
C ILE A 93 -5.27 -12.56 4.45
N GLU A 94 -6.20 -12.76 5.39
CA GLU A 94 -7.46 -12.00 5.44
C GLU A 94 -7.23 -10.49 5.60
N VAL A 95 -6.33 -10.13 6.52
CA VAL A 95 -5.93 -8.75 6.79
C VAL A 95 -5.24 -8.12 5.56
N GLY A 96 -4.41 -8.88 4.85
CA GLY A 96 -3.86 -8.48 3.56
C GLY A 96 -4.95 -8.25 2.50
N MET A 97 -5.99 -9.10 2.47
CA MET A 97 -7.15 -8.95 1.59
C MET A 97 -7.95 -7.68 1.89
N VAL A 98 -8.06 -7.27 3.15
CA VAL A 98 -8.63 -5.95 3.50
C VAL A 98 -7.77 -4.82 2.95
N ASN A 99 -6.45 -4.93 3.03
CA ASN A 99 -5.58 -3.90 2.48
C ASN A 99 -5.77 -3.75 0.95
N TYR A 100 -6.03 -4.85 0.23
CA TYR A 100 -6.35 -4.84 -1.22
C TYR A 100 -7.62 -4.06 -1.62
N LEU A 101 -8.36 -3.43 -0.68
CA LEU A 101 -9.36 -2.41 -1.02
C LEU A 101 -8.75 -1.14 -1.61
N TRP A 102 -7.46 -0.91 -1.40
CA TRP A 102 -6.79 0.32 -1.82
C TRP A 102 -7.00 0.71 -3.31
N PRO A 103 -7.07 -0.19 -4.32
CA PRO A 103 -7.29 0.21 -5.71
C PRO A 103 -8.69 0.79 -5.90
N SER A 104 -9.70 0.13 -5.32
CA SER A 104 -11.09 0.57 -5.36
C SER A 104 -11.28 1.92 -4.67
N LEU A 105 -10.63 2.11 -3.51
CA LEU A 105 -10.60 3.39 -2.81
C LEU A 105 -9.83 4.47 -3.59
N THR A 106 -8.75 4.10 -4.28
CA THR A 106 -7.98 5.04 -5.12
C THR A 106 -8.83 5.56 -6.26
N ILE A 107 -9.60 4.68 -6.92
CA ILE A 107 -10.55 5.07 -7.97
C ILE A 107 -11.62 6.01 -7.39
N LEU A 108 -12.22 5.64 -6.26
CA LEU A 108 -13.23 6.47 -5.58
C LEU A 108 -12.68 7.86 -5.23
N PHE A 109 -11.48 7.92 -4.65
CA PHE A 109 -10.82 9.16 -4.28
C PHE A 109 -10.36 9.96 -5.50
N ALA A 110 -9.99 9.32 -6.61
CA ALA A 110 -9.66 10.01 -7.84
C ALA A 110 -10.89 10.73 -8.43
N ILE A 111 -12.07 10.12 -8.31
CA ILE A 111 -13.34 10.76 -8.69
C ILE A 111 -13.64 11.92 -7.74
N LEU A 112 -13.55 11.68 -6.43
CA LEU A 112 -13.92 12.66 -5.40
C LEU A 112 -12.98 13.87 -5.34
N PHE A 113 -11.66 13.66 -5.35
CA PHE A 113 -10.66 14.70 -5.13
C PHE A 113 -10.06 15.28 -6.41
N ASN A 114 -10.02 14.50 -7.50
CA ASN A 114 -9.47 14.91 -8.80
C ASN A 114 -10.54 15.15 -9.86
N GLY A 115 -11.83 14.97 -9.54
CA GLY A 115 -12.95 15.28 -10.44
C GLY A 115 -12.95 14.47 -11.73
N GLN A 116 -12.37 13.26 -11.70
CA GLN A 116 -12.33 12.41 -12.90
C GLN A 116 -13.76 12.00 -13.32
N LYS A 117 -14.06 12.15 -14.61
CA LYS A 117 -15.35 11.74 -15.18
C LYS A 117 -15.50 10.23 -15.06
N THR A 118 -16.55 9.80 -14.38
CA THR A 118 -16.84 8.39 -14.15
C THR A 118 -18.07 7.91 -14.90
N ASN A 119 -18.13 6.61 -15.14
CA ASN A 119 -19.32 5.91 -15.62
C ASN A 119 -20.05 5.28 -14.43
N TRP A 120 -21.37 5.15 -14.52
CA TRP A 120 -22.20 4.57 -13.46
C TRP A 120 -21.80 3.13 -13.09
N LEU A 121 -21.07 2.43 -13.97
CA LEU A 121 -20.48 1.09 -13.73
C LEU A 121 -19.43 1.03 -12.60
N ILE A 122 -18.89 2.16 -12.12
CA ILE A 122 -17.93 2.12 -10.99
C ILE A 122 -18.61 1.77 -9.67
N VAL A 123 -19.89 2.16 -9.50
CA VAL A 123 -20.67 1.84 -8.29
C VAL A 123 -20.85 0.33 -8.10
N PRO A 124 -21.35 -0.45 -9.08
CA PRO A 124 -21.45 -1.90 -8.92
C PRO A 124 -20.07 -2.55 -8.81
N GLY A 125 -19.03 -2.05 -9.50
CA GLY A 125 -17.67 -2.55 -9.34
C GLY A 125 -17.13 -2.41 -7.91
N LEU A 126 -17.36 -1.25 -7.28
CA LEU A 126 -16.99 -1.00 -5.89
C LEU A 126 -17.78 -1.90 -4.93
N LEU A 127 -19.08 -2.08 -5.16
CA LEU A 127 -19.91 -2.99 -4.36
C LEU A 127 -19.43 -4.44 -4.46
N ILE A 128 -19.06 -4.91 -5.66
CA ILE A 128 -18.50 -6.25 -5.86
C ILE A 128 -17.17 -6.40 -5.11
N ALA A 129 -16.28 -5.40 -5.19
CA ALA A 129 -15.00 -5.43 -4.47
C ALA A 129 -15.19 -5.47 -2.94
N LEU A 130 -16.10 -4.67 -2.40
CA LEU A 130 -16.46 -4.69 -0.98
C LEU A 130 -17.06 -6.04 -0.56
N THR A 131 -17.97 -6.58 -1.38
CA THR A 131 -18.60 -7.88 -1.12
C THR A 131 -17.57 -9.01 -1.16
N GLY A 132 -16.61 -8.96 -2.09
CA GLY A 132 -15.51 -9.93 -2.18
C GLY A 132 -14.62 -9.92 -0.93
N VAL A 133 -14.37 -8.75 -0.35
CA VAL A 133 -13.60 -8.67 0.90
C VAL A 133 -14.40 -9.17 2.09
N CYS A 134 -15.70 -8.83 2.18
CA CYS A 134 -16.59 -9.40 3.19
C CYS A 134 -16.67 -10.94 3.08
N TRP A 135 -16.63 -11.48 1.85
CA TRP A 135 -16.60 -12.91 1.62
C TRP A 135 -15.32 -13.55 2.14
N VAL A 136 -14.17 -12.95 1.83
CA VAL A 136 -12.87 -13.45 2.32
C VAL A 136 -12.78 -13.40 3.84
N LEU A 137 -13.29 -12.35 4.46
CA LEU A 137 -13.32 -12.18 5.92
C LEU A 137 -14.18 -13.24 6.64
N GLY A 138 -15.15 -13.82 5.94
CA GLY A 138 -16.02 -14.87 6.47
C GLY A 138 -15.51 -16.30 6.26
N GLY A 139 -14.28 -16.47 5.74
CA GLY A 139 -13.58 -17.76 5.76
C GLY A 139 -14.30 -18.89 5.01
N GLU A 140 -14.27 -20.10 5.59
CA GLU A 140 -14.81 -21.33 4.98
C GLU A 140 -16.36 -21.34 4.88
N ASN A 141 -17.06 -20.53 5.68
CA ASN A 141 -18.52 -20.45 5.67
C ASN A 141 -19.09 -19.29 4.82
N GLY A 142 -18.25 -18.57 4.08
CA GLY A 142 -18.68 -17.46 3.21
C GLY A 142 -19.21 -16.25 4.01
N LEU A 143 -20.29 -15.61 3.57
CA LEU A 143 -20.86 -14.42 4.23
C LEU A 143 -21.61 -14.78 5.53
N ASN A 144 -20.92 -15.30 6.55
CA ASN A 144 -21.48 -15.48 7.89
C ASN A 144 -21.11 -14.28 8.79
N PRO A 145 -22.07 -13.41 9.14
CA PRO A 145 -21.81 -12.24 9.99
C PRO A 145 -21.21 -12.62 11.35
N GLY A 146 -21.54 -13.80 11.88
CA GLY A 146 -21.04 -14.28 13.17
C GLY A 146 -19.54 -14.58 13.16
N GLU A 147 -19.04 -15.21 12.09
CA GLU A 147 -17.60 -15.47 11.93
C GLU A 147 -16.82 -14.22 11.58
N ILE A 148 -17.38 -13.33 10.75
CA ILE A 148 -16.76 -12.03 10.46
C ILE A 148 -16.61 -11.22 11.76
N ILE A 149 -17.64 -11.18 12.61
CA ILE A 149 -17.58 -10.48 13.90
C ILE A 149 -16.60 -11.18 14.85
N SER A 150 -16.56 -12.51 14.87
CA SER A 150 -15.62 -13.27 15.70
C SER A 150 -14.15 -13.07 15.28
N ASN A 151 -13.85 -13.13 13.98
CA ASN A 151 -12.52 -12.89 13.42
C ASN A 151 -12.07 -11.46 13.69
N VAL A 152 -12.94 -10.48 13.45
CA VAL A 152 -12.66 -9.07 13.77
C VAL A 152 -12.51 -8.86 15.28
N ALA A 153 -13.31 -9.51 16.13
CA ALA A 153 -13.19 -9.41 17.58
C ALA A 153 -11.91 -10.06 18.13
N THR A 154 -11.37 -11.05 17.43
CA THR A 154 -10.12 -11.72 17.83
C THR A 154 -8.90 -10.84 17.58
N SER A 155 -8.91 -10.00 16.54
CA SER A 155 -7.79 -9.08 16.24
C SER A 155 -8.27 -7.73 15.68
N PRO A 156 -9.07 -6.96 16.44
CA PRO A 156 -9.78 -5.78 15.91
C PRO A 156 -8.82 -4.68 15.46
N LEU A 157 -7.70 -4.53 16.17
CA LEU A 157 -6.63 -3.61 15.81
C LEU A 157 -6.00 -3.96 14.46
N SER A 158 -5.80 -5.25 14.16
CA SER A 158 -5.16 -5.69 12.92
C SER A 158 -6.02 -5.35 11.69
N TYR A 159 -7.32 -5.69 11.72
CA TYR A 159 -8.25 -5.36 10.63
C TYR A 159 -8.46 -3.84 10.49
N LEU A 160 -8.57 -3.12 11.61
CA LEU A 160 -8.70 -1.66 11.58
C LEU A 160 -7.47 -1.01 10.95
N LEU A 161 -6.26 -1.47 11.31
CA LEU A 161 -5.01 -0.97 10.75
C LEU A 161 -4.87 -1.30 9.25
N ALA A 162 -5.29 -2.48 8.79
CA ALA A 162 -5.30 -2.82 7.37
C ALA A 162 -6.26 -1.93 6.58
N PHE A 163 -7.46 -1.69 7.13
CA PHE A 163 -8.45 -0.81 6.53
C PHE A 163 -7.96 0.64 6.47
N LEU A 164 -7.39 1.16 7.56
CA LEU A 164 -6.75 2.47 7.58
C LEU A 164 -5.58 2.54 6.59
N GLY A 165 -4.77 1.48 6.48
CA GLY A 165 -3.71 1.36 5.49
C GLY A 165 -4.23 1.51 4.07
N ALA A 166 -5.33 0.83 3.71
CA ALA A 166 -5.95 0.96 2.39
C ALA A 166 -6.40 2.40 2.10
N PHE A 167 -6.94 3.11 3.10
CA PHE A 167 -7.32 4.51 2.99
C PHE A 167 -6.10 5.42 2.83
N ILE A 168 -5.05 5.26 3.65
CA ILE A 168 -3.84 6.06 3.59
C ILE A 168 -3.17 5.91 2.22
N TRP A 169 -3.10 4.69 1.69
CA TRP A 169 -2.53 4.43 0.37
C TRP A 169 -3.37 5.06 -0.74
N ALA A 170 -4.69 4.93 -0.69
CA ALA A 170 -5.58 5.57 -1.67
C ALA A 170 -5.45 7.10 -1.63
N THR A 171 -5.36 7.69 -0.45
CA THR A 171 -5.09 9.12 -0.27
C THR A 171 -3.72 9.47 -0.82
N TYR A 172 -2.68 8.70 -0.53
CA TYR A 172 -1.34 8.90 -1.08
C TYR A 172 -1.37 8.94 -2.60
N CYS A 173 -1.95 7.92 -3.26
CA CYS A 173 -1.99 7.85 -4.73
C CYS A 173 -2.73 9.05 -5.35
N THR A 174 -3.82 9.52 -4.72
CA THR A 174 -4.64 10.61 -5.27
C THR A 174 -4.06 11.99 -4.99
N VAL A 175 -3.59 12.22 -3.77
CA VAL A 175 -2.93 13.46 -3.33
C VAL A 175 -1.61 13.66 -4.06
N THR A 176 -0.75 12.64 -4.13
CA THR A 176 0.51 12.74 -4.84
C THR A 176 0.29 13.01 -6.33
N ASN A 177 -0.66 12.33 -6.98
CA ASN A 177 -0.99 12.61 -8.37
C ASN A 177 -1.48 14.07 -8.58
N LYS A 178 -2.30 14.60 -7.66
CA LYS A 178 -2.78 15.99 -7.71
C LYS A 178 -1.66 17.02 -7.54
N TYR A 179 -0.74 16.78 -6.61
CA TYR A 179 0.33 17.71 -6.26
C TYR A 179 1.63 17.51 -7.05
N ALA A 180 1.79 16.39 -7.76
CA ALA A 180 2.98 16.07 -8.54
C ALA A 180 3.29 17.14 -9.60
N ARG A 181 2.28 17.80 -10.19
CA ARG A 181 2.46 18.85 -11.22
C ARG A 181 3.49 18.48 -12.33
N GLY A 182 3.58 17.20 -12.68
CA GLY A 182 4.53 16.68 -13.69
C GLY A 182 5.90 16.25 -13.14
N PHE A 183 6.18 16.44 -11.86
CA PHE A 183 7.40 16.00 -11.21
C PHE A 183 7.24 14.58 -10.63
N ASN A 184 8.25 13.72 -10.82
CA ASN A 184 8.28 12.37 -10.27
C ASN A 184 9.20 12.32 -9.04
N GLY A 185 8.62 12.35 -7.83
CA GLY A 185 9.37 12.32 -6.57
C GLY A 185 9.60 10.93 -6.00
N ILE A 186 9.30 9.86 -6.76
CA ILE A 186 9.31 8.49 -6.24
C ILE A 186 10.68 8.10 -5.66
N THR A 187 11.77 8.52 -6.29
CA THR A 187 13.15 8.29 -5.80
C THR A 187 13.37 8.89 -4.42
N VAL A 188 12.86 10.10 -4.17
CA VAL A 188 13.01 10.80 -2.88
C VAL A 188 12.14 10.13 -1.82
N PHE A 189 10.91 9.73 -2.18
CA PHE A 189 10.04 9.01 -1.25
C PHE A 189 10.65 7.68 -0.83
N VAL A 190 11.13 6.88 -1.78
CA VAL A 190 11.75 5.58 -1.50
C VAL A 190 13.00 5.74 -0.63
N LEU A 191 13.85 6.74 -0.90
CA LEU A 191 15.03 7.03 -0.09
C LEU A 191 14.67 7.51 1.32
N LEU A 192 13.70 8.41 1.46
CA LEU A 192 13.23 8.89 2.77
C LEU A 192 12.60 7.76 3.58
N THR A 193 11.81 6.90 2.95
CA THR A 193 11.27 5.70 3.61
C THR A 193 12.39 4.77 4.04
N ALA A 194 13.39 4.51 3.20
CA ALA A 194 14.54 3.70 3.59
C ALA A 194 15.23 4.26 4.84
N VAL A 195 15.49 5.57 4.87
CA VAL A 195 16.09 6.25 6.04
C VAL A 195 15.20 6.17 7.27
N ALA A 196 13.89 6.41 7.12
CA ALA A 196 12.93 6.33 8.22
C ALA A 196 12.83 4.92 8.80
N LEU A 197 12.84 3.89 7.95
CA LEU A 197 12.81 2.48 8.36
C LEU A 197 14.10 2.09 9.07
N TRP A 198 15.26 2.52 8.59
CA TRP A 198 16.53 2.32 9.30
C TRP A 198 16.54 3.03 10.66
N LEU A 199 16.07 4.27 10.73
CA LEU A 199 15.92 4.98 12.01
C LEU A 199 15.00 4.22 12.97
N HIS A 200 13.85 3.73 12.50
CA HIS A 200 12.95 2.92 13.31
C HIS A 200 13.62 1.61 13.75
N TYR A 201 14.40 0.96 12.88
CA TYR A 201 15.15 -0.26 13.18
C TYR A 201 16.20 -0.05 14.28
N PHE A 202 16.91 1.08 14.25
CA PHE A 202 17.93 1.40 15.26
C PHE A 202 17.33 1.91 16.58
N LEU A 203 16.16 2.54 16.54
CA LEU A 203 15.48 3.10 17.73
C LEU A 203 14.60 2.08 18.46
N THR A 204 14.16 1.02 17.78
CA THR A 204 13.32 -0.02 18.40
C THR A 204 14.22 -1.17 18.86
N PRO A 205 14.29 -1.45 20.17
CA PRO A 205 14.97 -2.65 20.65
C PRO A 205 14.24 -3.88 20.10
N GLN A 206 15.01 -4.77 19.49
CA GLN A 206 14.53 -5.99 18.82
C GLN A 206 14.10 -7.03 19.85
#